data_AF-M6YB92-F1
#
_entry.id   AF-M6YB92-F1
#
_cell.length_a   1.000
_cell.length_b   1.000
_cell.length_c   1.000
_cell.angle_alpha   90.00
_cell.angle_beta   90.00
_cell.angle_gamma   90.00
#
_symmetry.space_group_name_H-M   'P 1'
#
loop_
_entity.id
_entity.type
_entity.pdbx_description
1 polymer ?
#
loop_
_entity_poly.entity_id
_entity_poly.type
_entity_poly.pdbx_seq_one_letter_code
_entity_poly.pdbx_strand_id
1 'polypeptide(L)' 'MKNFELFESQNRIKKIENLGDPLKNLQELVDFEIFREELESMSRSGTEKGGRPPYDPVMMFKIIVLQKLYNL' A
#
# COMPACT_ATOMS: atom_id res chain seq x y z
N MET A 1 -6.38 3.62 33.00
CA MET A 1 -6.74 4.60 31.94
C MET A 1 -5.81 4.36 30.76
N LYS A 2 -6.34 4.02 29.58
CA LYS A 2 -5.54 3.87 28.36
C LYS A 2 -5.31 5.29 27.83
N ASN A 3 -4.08 5.80 27.97
CA ASN A 3 -3.68 7.07 27.38
C ASN A 3 -3.77 6.92 25.86
N PHE A 4 -4.84 7.44 25.26
CA PHE A 4 -4.90 7.61 23.82
C PHE A 4 -3.96 8.76 23.48
N GLU A 5 -2.72 8.40 23.12
CA GLU A 5 -1.65 9.36 22.89
C GLU A 5 -2.00 10.24 21.69
N LEU A 6 -2.03 11.56 21.94
CA LEU A 6 -2.31 12.62 20.96
C LEU A 6 -1.50 12.51 19.65
N PHE A 7 -0.39 11.76 19.66
CA PHE A 7 0.55 11.59 18.56
C PHE A 7 0.72 10.14 18.08
N GLU A 8 -0.21 9.23 18.40
CA GLU A 8 -0.08 7.81 18.06
C GLU A 8 0.20 7.57 16.56
N SER A 9 -0.48 8.31 15.67
CA SER A 9 -0.26 8.23 14.23
C SER A 9 1.18 8.61 13.84
N GLN A 10 1.70 9.72 14.38
CA GLN A 10 3.07 10.16 14.13
C GLN A 10 4.09 9.17 14.69
N ASN A 11 3.81 8.60 15.86
CA ASN A 11 4.66 7.58 16.50
C ASN A 11 4.69 6.29 15.67
N ARG A 12 3.55 5.86 15.09
CA ARG A 12 3.49 4.71 14.18
C ARG A 12 4.26 4.96 12.90
N ILE A 13 4.12 6.13 12.29
CA ILE A 13 4.87 6.51 11.08
C ILE A 13 6.38 6.49 11.37
N LYS A 14 6.84 7.19 12.42
CA LYS A 14 8.24 7.19 12.84
C LYS A 14 8.77 5.78 13.11
N LYS A 15 7.96 4.92 13.72
CA LYS A 15 8.32 3.52 13.97
C LYS A 15 8.51 2.75 12.66
N ILE A 16 7.63 2.95 11.68
CA ILE A 16 7.74 2.33 10.34
C ILE A 16 9.00 2.84 9.63
N GLU A 17 9.26 4.15 9.64
CA GLU A 17 10.47 4.72 9.04
C GLU A 17 11.76 4.16 9.66
N ASN A 18 11.80 4.04 11.00
CA ASN A 18 12.96 3.48 11.71
C ASN A 18 13.19 2.00 11.43
N LEU A 19 12.15 1.25 11.05
CA LEU A 19 12.26 -0.17 10.69
C LEU A 19 12.75 -0.38 9.24
N GLY A 20 12.92 0.71 8.48
CA GLY A 20 13.31 0.68 7.07
C GLY A 20 12.13 0.31 6.21
N ASP A 21 11.29 1.30 5.85
CA ASP A 21 10.15 1.11 4.95
C ASP A 21 10.65 0.80 3.52
N PRO A 22 10.52 -0.45 3.04
CA PRO A 22 10.99 -0.79 1.71
C PRO A 22 10.21 -0.09 0.60
N LEU A 23 8.95 0.31 0.81
CA LEU A 23 8.20 1.06 -0.20
C LEU A 23 8.74 2.48 -0.38
N LYS A 24 9.25 3.10 0.69
CA LYS A 24 9.89 4.41 0.62
C LYS A 24 11.14 4.35 -0.25
N ASN A 25 12.00 3.35 0.00
CA ASN A 25 13.20 3.12 -0.80
C ASN A 25 12.86 2.77 -2.26
N LEU A 26 11.81 1.97 -2.50
CA LEU A 26 11.39 1.61 -3.85
C LEU A 26 10.80 2.80 -4.61
N GLN A 27 10.08 3.72 -3.97
CA GLN A 27 9.54 4.92 -4.62
C GLN A 27 10.63 5.86 -5.13
N GLU A 28 11.83 5.84 -4.54
CA GLU A 28 12.98 6.59 -5.07
C GLU A 28 13.56 5.98 -6.35
N LEU A 29 13.33 4.68 -6.57
CA LEU A 29 13.91 3.92 -7.69
C LEU A 29 12.91 3.66 -8.83
N VAL A 30 11.63 3.54 -8.49
CA VAL A 30 10.55 3.14 -9.41
C VAL A 30 9.33 4.02 -9.16
N ASP A 31 8.91 4.74 -10.19
CA ASP A 31 7.58 5.32 -10.22
C ASP A 31 6.56 4.21 -10.49
N PHE A 32 5.78 3.86 -9.48
CA PHE A 32 4.77 2.80 -9.58
C PHE A 32 3.60 3.17 -10.50
N GLU A 33 3.37 4.45 -10.75
CA GLU A 33 2.25 4.91 -11.57
C GLU A 33 2.44 4.58 -13.06
N ILE A 34 3.68 4.28 -13.49
CA ILE A 34 3.96 3.87 -14.87
C ILE A 34 3.23 2.56 -15.25
N PHE A 35 2.85 1.74 -14.26
CA PHE A 35 2.13 0.48 -14.47
C PHE A 35 0.61 0.64 -14.44
N ARG A 36 0.09 1.86 -14.21
CA ARG A 36 -1.35 2.06 -13.97
C ARG A 36 -2.19 1.55 -15.13
N GLU A 37 -1.82 1.88 -16.37
CA GLU A 37 -2.60 1.51 -17.55
C GLU A 37 -2.69 -0.02 -17.69
N GLU A 38 -1.56 -0.71 -17.53
CA GLU A 38 -1.52 -2.17 -17.58
C GLU A 38 -2.32 -2.78 -16.42
N LEU A 39 -2.16 -2.27 -15.20
CA LEU A 39 -2.88 -2.76 -14.02
C LEU A 39 -4.40 -2.55 -14.13
N GLU A 40 -4.84 -1.40 -14.64
CA GLU A 40 -6.25 -1.11 -14.88
C GLU A 40 -6.82 -1.99 -15.99
N SER A 41 -6.05 -2.28 -17.04
CA SER A 41 -6.47 -3.20 -18.12
C SER A 41 -6.72 -4.64 -17.63
N MET A 42 -6.04 -5.06 -16.56
CA MET A 42 -6.22 -6.36 -15.92
C MET A 42 -7.30 -6.36 -14.82
N SER A 43 -7.73 -5.18 -14.38
CA SER A 43 -8.67 -5.02 -13.28
C SER A 43 -10.09 -5.40 -13.70
N ARG A 44 -10.82 -6.08 -12.82
CA ARG A 44 -12.23 -6.43 -13.03
C ARG A 44 -13.12 -5.45 -12.27
N SER A 45 -14.16 -4.91 -12.93
CA SER A 45 -15.20 -4.14 -12.26
C SER A 45 -16.00 -5.06 -11.32
N GLY A 46 -15.79 -4.91 -10.01
CA GLY A 46 -16.32 -5.85 -9.00
C GLY A 46 -17.59 -5.41 -8.26
N THR A 47 -18.19 -4.27 -8.63
CA THR A 47 -19.26 -3.63 -7.82
C THR A 47 -20.67 -3.82 -8.35
N GLU A 48 -20.83 -4.49 -9.51
CA GLU A 48 -22.11 -4.68 -10.19
C GLU A 48 -23.17 -5.48 -9.39
N LYS A 49 -22.75 -6.29 -8.42
CA LYS A 49 -23.64 -7.02 -7.49
C LYS A 49 -23.57 -6.50 -6.05
N GLY A 50 -23.02 -5.30 -5.86
CA GLY A 50 -22.68 -4.75 -4.55
C GLY A 50 -21.41 -5.38 -3.94
N GLY A 51 -20.94 -4.81 -2.82
CA GLY A 51 -19.71 -5.21 -2.15
C GLY A 51 -18.75 -4.05 -1.94
N ARG A 52 -17.65 -4.29 -1.22
CA ARG A 52 -16.59 -3.30 -1.06
C ARG A 52 -15.90 -3.09 -2.41
N PRO A 53 -15.73 -1.84 -2.89
CA PRO A 53 -14.96 -1.57 -4.09
C PRO A 53 -13.55 -2.18 -4.03
N PRO A 54 -12.99 -2.60 -5.17
CA PRO A 54 -11.60 -3.05 -5.22
C PRO A 54 -10.66 -1.93 -4.74
N TYR A 55 -9.48 -2.33 -4.23
CA TYR A 55 -8.40 -1.39 -3.97
C TYR A 55 -7.96 -0.72 -5.27
N ASP A 56 -7.36 0.46 -5.15
CA ASP A 56 -6.63 1.06 -6.27
C ASP A 56 -5.60 0.05 -6.81
N PRO A 57 -5.52 -0.17 -8.14
CA PRO A 57 -4.66 -1.20 -8.71
C PRO A 57 -3.17 -1.01 -8.38
N VAL A 58 -2.69 0.24 -8.34
CA VAL A 58 -1.30 0.56 -7.98
C VAL A 58 -1.06 0.30 -6.50
N MET A 59 -2.03 0.62 -5.64
CA MET A 59 -1.98 0.25 -4.21
C MET A 59 -1.90 -1.27 -4.02
N MET A 60 -2.72 -2.04 -4.75
CA MET A 60 -2.67 -3.51 -4.70
C MET A 60 -1.32 -4.05 -5.18
N PHE A 61 -0.77 -3.47 -6.25
CA PHE A 61 0.55 -3.84 -6.75
C PHE A 61 1.65 -3.60 -5.70
N LYS A 62 1.65 -2.45 -5.02
CA LYS A 62 2.57 -2.17 -3.89
C LYS A 62 2.44 -3.21 -2.77
N ILE A 63 1.23 -3.64 -2.44
CA ILE A 63 0.99 -4.69 -1.43
C ILE A 63 1.60 -6.03 -1.87
N ILE A 64 1.42 -6.43 -3.14
CA ILE A 64 1.97 -7.69 -3.66
C ILE A 64 3.51 -7.66 -3.65
N VAL A 65 4.13 -6.53 -4.01
CA VAL A 65 5.59 -6.35 -3.93
C VAL A 65 6.07 -6.55 -2.49
N LEU A 66 5.40 -5.93 -1.52
CA LEU A 66 5.71 -6.12 -0.09
C LEU A 66 5.59 -7.58 0.33
N GLN A 67 4.49 -8.25 -0.03
CA GLN A 67 4.31 -9.67 0.28
C GLN A 67 5.48 -10.49 -0.27
N LYS A 68 5.88 -10.22 -1.52
CA LYS A 68 7.00 -10.94 -2.13
C LYS A 68 8.34 -10.68 -1.46
N LEU A 69 8.62 -9.45 -1.02
CA LEU A 69 9.86 -9.10 -0.32
C LEU A 69 9.98 -9.80 1.05
N TYR A 70 8.85 -10.00 1.72
CA TYR A 70 8.81 -10.63 3.04
C TYR A 70 8.46 -12.12 2.99
N ASN A 71 8.39 -12.73 1.80
CA ASN A 71 7.97 -14.12 1.59
C ASN A 71 6.62 -14.46 2.27
N LEU A 72 5.64 -13.56 2.14
CA LEU A 72 4.27 -13.71 2.63
C LEU A 72 3.32 -14.25 1.56
#